data_AF-A0A6I0JLB9-F1
#
_entry.id   AF-A0A6I0JLB9-F1
#
_cell.length_a   1.000
_cell.length_b   1.000
_cell.length_c   1.000
_cell.angle_alpha   90.00
_cell.angle_beta   90.00
_cell.angle_gamma   90.00
#
_symmetry.space_group_name_H-M   'P 1'
#
loop_
_entity.id
_entity.type
_entity.pdbx_description
1 polymer ?
#
loop_
_entity_poly.entity_id
_entity_poly.type
_entity_poly.pdbx_seq_one_letter_code
_entity_poly.pdbx_strand_id
1 'polypeptide(L)'
;VEALHRIYPCGISVYEAITRYSSIDETEEIMIPASLLASLTKEQFNEWNHAVEELIGVGKVSGHSHQHPLTGINIMEYSSQLKEEADKLLKDYMILLQKMEEKMNRCFSNYGIGNKCTEKLLDNFVRFIRILMQLPGMTGNLMLLTDLDENVDKIGRIIEYGRKRDEFCNLLKQSFEGTFLTLPVQQKISEWKDITQSWFLPRLLKQRKFCKELSLFSLQGRVNKEQVLPALQQLLFYQQQKQEVDSSSRWFEDLFGNKSHPGEEQWDDIEVMSKAILQLNRLLVEVVDDPMSIRRVKEKLAEQLSEGYSLFRQMNRELLEGLVYDWECIKQLEKSMLQL
;
A
#
# COMPACT_ATOMS: atom_id res chain seq x y z
N VAL A 1 68.18 -16.36 34.22
CA VAL A 1 68.34 -16.79 32.82
C VAL A 1 67.77 -18.19 32.60
N GLU A 2 68.17 -19.21 33.38
CA GLU A 2 67.63 -20.58 33.25
C GLU A 2 66.09 -20.69 33.37
N ALA A 3 65.47 -19.93 34.26
CA ALA A 3 64.02 -19.96 34.46
C ALA A 3 63.21 -19.53 33.21
N LEU A 4 63.78 -18.67 32.34
CA LEU A 4 63.13 -18.22 31.11
C LEU A 4 63.14 -19.28 30.00
N HIS A 5 64.15 -20.16 30.01
CA HIS A 5 64.31 -21.24 29.02
C HIS A 5 63.70 -22.57 29.48
N ARG A 6 63.16 -22.64 30.70
CA ARG A 6 62.45 -23.82 31.17
C ARG A 6 61.22 -24.07 30.29
N ILE A 7 61.12 -25.29 29.78
CA ILE A 7 59.96 -25.76 29.01
C ILE A 7 58.85 -26.16 29.98
N TYR A 8 57.65 -25.65 29.75
CA TYR A 8 56.44 -25.95 30.53
C TYR A 8 55.66 -27.11 29.90
N PRO A 9 54.63 -27.69 30.58
CA PRO A 9 53.84 -28.80 30.04
C PRO A 9 53.21 -28.55 28.65
N CYS A 10 52.95 -27.29 28.30
CA CYS A 10 52.48 -26.85 26.98
C CYS A 10 53.56 -26.88 25.89
N GLY A 11 54.81 -27.21 26.23
CA GLY A 11 55.91 -27.40 25.27
C GLY A 11 56.66 -26.13 24.86
N ILE A 12 56.29 -24.96 25.39
CA ILE A 12 56.98 -23.69 25.16
C ILE A 12 57.63 -23.15 26.43
N SER A 13 58.66 -22.32 26.25
CA SER A 13 59.32 -21.60 27.34
C SER A 13 58.75 -20.17 27.48
N VAL A 14 58.98 -19.53 28.63
CA VAL A 14 58.58 -18.13 28.84
C VAL A 14 59.31 -17.20 27.87
N TYR A 15 60.59 -17.49 27.59
CA TYR A 15 61.37 -16.75 26.59
C TYR A 15 60.68 -16.79 25.21
N GLU A 16 60.26 -17.98 24.78
CA GLU A 16 59.59 -18.18 23.50
C GLU A 16 58.22 -17.50 23.46
N ALA A 17 57.44 -17.58 24.54
CA ALA A 17 56.16 -16.90 24.65
C ALA A 17 56.29 -15.37 24.53
N ILE A 18 57.27 -14.77 25.22
CA ILE A 18 57.56 -13.33 25.13
C ILE A 18 57.96 -12.97 23.69
N THR A 19 58.83 -13.77 23.07
CA THR A 19 59.28 -13.52 21.69
C THR A 19 58.10 -13.55 20.71
N ARG A 20 57.22 -14.56 20.82
CA ARG A 20 56.01 -14.67 20.00
C ARG A 20 55.07 -13.50 20.25
N TYR A 21 54.85 -13.13 21.51
CA TYR A 21 53.99 -11.98 21.85
C TYR A 21 54.54 -10.66 21.29
N SER A 22 55.85 -10.43 21.36
CA SER A 22 56.48 -9.23 20.79
C SER A 22 56.48 -9.18 19.27
N SER A 23 56.16 -10.28 18.59
CA SER A 23 56.03 -10.35 17.12
C SER A 23 54.59 -10.16 16.61
N ILE A 24 53.61 -10.01 17.52
CA ILE A 24 52.21 -9.76 17.18
C ILE A 24 52.02 -8.25 17.05
N ASP A 25 51.64 -7.79 15.87
CA ASP A 25 51.36 -6.38 15.58
C ASP A 25 49.86 -6.05 15.71
N GLU A 26 49.01 -7.06 15.91
CA GLU A 26 47.56 -6.94 16.02
C GLU A 26 47.11 -6.41 17.39
N THR A 27 46.11 -5.53 17.39
CA THR A 27 45.54 -4.93 18.63
C THR A 27 44.32 -5.67 19.17
N GLU A 28 43.76 -6.60 18.41
CA GLU A 28 42.59 -7.38 18.82
C GLU A 28 43.01 -8.66 19.54
N GLU A 29 42.60 -8.79 20.80
CA GLU A 29 42.95 -9.93 21.64
C GLU A 29 41.76 -10.87 21.82
N ILE A 30 41.99 -12.17 21.63
CA ILE A 30 41.03 -13.21 22.02
C ILE A 30 41.34 -13.63 23.45
N MET A 31 40.38 -13.38 24.35
CA MET A 31 40.53 -13.74 25.76
C MET A 31 40.35 -15.24 25.96
N ILE A 32 41.43 -15.92 26.36
CA ILE A 32 41.40 -17.33 26.76
C ILE A 32 41.27 -17.43 28.29
N PRO A 33 40.26 -18.14 28.84
CA PRO A 33 40.12 -18.35 30.28
C PRO A 33 41.37 -19.01 30.90
N ALA A 34 41.87 -18.43 31.99
CA ALA A 34 43.06 -18.92 32.70
C ALA A 34 42.92 -20.37 33.19
N SER A 35 41.69 -20.82 33.47
CA SER A 35 41.39 -22.21 33.83
C SER A 35 41.78 -23.22 32.75
N LEU A 36 41.70 -22.83 31.46
CA LEU A 36 42.09 -23.69 30.35
C LEU A 36 43.61 -23.74 30.16
N LEU A 37 44.32 -22.69 30.60
CA LEU A 37 45.79 -22.61 30.52
C LEU A 37 46.46 -23.45 31.62
N ALA A 38 45.82 -23.63 32.77
CA ALA A 38 46.39 -24.33 33.93
C ALA A 38 46.68 -25.81 33.66
N SER A 39 45.94 -26.45 32.74
CA SER A 39 46.10 -27.86 32.36
C SER A 39 46.65 -28.06 30.95
N LEU A 40 47.10 -27.00 30.28
CA LEU A 40 47.46 -27.03 28.87
C LEU A 40 48.68 -27.92 28.62
N THR A 41 48.47 -29.01 27.89
CA THR A 41 49.57 -29.87 27.40
C THR A 41 50.06 -29.42 26.03
N LYS A 42 51.22 -29.94 25.61
CA LYS A 42 51.79 -29.68 24.29
C LYS A 42 50.85 -30.15 23.17
N GLU A 43 50.20 -31.30 23.36
CA GLU A 43 49.24 -31.87 22.42
C GLU A 43 48.04 -30.94 22.25
N GLN A 44 47.43 -30.50 23.37
CA GLN A 44 46.30 -29.56 23.35
C GLN A 44 46.67 -28.21 22.73
N PHE A 45 47.87 -27.69 23.03
CA PHE A 45 48.34 -26.44 22.42
C PHE A 45 48.49 -26.57 20.90
N ASN A 46 48.98 -27.70 20.40
CA ASN A 46 49.06 -27.96 18.97
C ASN A 46 47.68 -28.13 18.32
N GLU A 47 46.75 -28.82 18.98
CA GLU A 47 45.36 -28.95 18.53
C GLU A 47 44.69 -27.57 18.40
N TRP A 48 44.90 -26.69 19.39
CA TRP A 48 44.35 -25.34 19.35
C TRP A 48 44.96 -24.50 18.24
N ASN A 49 46.28 -24.55 18.03
CA ASN A 49 46.91 -23.86 16.91
C ASN A 49 46.36 -24.36 15.57
N HIS A 50 46.17 -25.68 15.42
CA HIS A 50 45.61 -26.25 14.20
C HIS A 50 44.16 -25.79 13.98
N ALA A 51 43.33 -25.80 15.03
CA ALA A 51 41.96 -25.30 14.95
C ALA A 51 41.89 -23.81 14.59
N VAL A 52 42.80 -22.99 15.11
CA VAL A 52 42.90 -21.57 14.75
C VAL A 52 43.35 -21.40 13.30
N GLU A 53 44.35 -22.16 12.83
CA GLU A 53 44.78 -22.15 11.43
C GLU A 53 43.66 -22.57 10.47
N GLU A 54 42.88 -23.59 10.84
CA GLU A 54 41.71 -24.05 10.09
C GLU A 54 40.64 -22.95 10.04
N LEU A 55 40.31 -22.33 11.18
CA LEU A 55 39.38 -21.20 11.25
C LEU A 55 39.84 -20.01 10.38
N ILE A 56 41.13 -19.69 10.39
CA ILE A 56 41.71 -18.64 9.52
C ILE A 56 41.57 -19.07 8.05
N GLY A 57 41.82 -20.33 7.72
CA GLY A 57 41.64 -20.88 6.38
C GLY A 57 40.19 -20.75 5.89
N VAL A 58 39.24 -21.18 6.72
CA VAL A 58 37.80 -21.06 6.46
C VAL A 58 37.41 -19.59 6.32
N GLY A 59 37.86 -18.71 7.21
CA GLY A 59 37.56 -17.28 7.15
C GLY A 59 38.12 -16.59 5.90
N LYS A 60 39.28 -17.01 5.40
CA LYS A 60 39.85 -16.48 4.14
C LYS A 60 39.02 -16.86 2.92
N VAL A 61 38.40 -18.04 2.92
CA VAL A 61 37.56 -18.53 1.82
C VAL A 61 36.13 -18.00 1.92
N SER A 62 35.57 -17.98 3.13
CA SER A 62 34.17 -17.66 3.41
C SER A 62 33.92 -16.17 3.64
N GLY A 63 34.98 -15.40 3.88
CA GLY A 63 34.87 -14.01 4.34
C GLY A 63 34.52 -13.91 5.83
N HIS A 64 34.12 -12.71 6.24
CA HIS A 64 33.77 -12.43 7.64
C HIS A 64 32.39 -13.02 7.97
N SER A 65 32.27 -13.70 9.11
CA SER A 65 31.00 -14.28 9.58
C SER A 65 29.98 -13.21 10.01
N HIS A 66 30.45 -12.01 10.38
CA HIS A 66 29.60 -10.91 10.77
C HIS A 66 28.91 -10.28 9.54
N GLN A 67 27.57 -10.24 9.54
CA GLN A 67 26.74 -9.74 8.43
C GLN A 67 26.96 -10.46 7.10
N HIS A 68 27.30 -11.74 7.15
CA HIS A 68 27.49 -12.54 5.93
C HIS A 68 26.18 -12.61 5.13
N PRO A 69 26.19 -12.49 3.78
CA PRO A 69 24.96 -12.53 2.95
C PRO A 69 24.14 -13.82 3.09
N LEU A 70 24.77 -14.92 3.54
CA LEU A 70 24.13 -16.20 3.81
C LEU A 70 23.72 -16.38 5.29
N THR A 71 23.70 -15.30 6.08
CA THR A 71 23.24 -15.35 7.47
C THR A 71 21.83 -15.93 7.52
N GLY A 72 21.62 -16.97 8.32
CA GLY A 72 20.34 -17.65 8.45
C GLY A 72 20.24 -19.00 7.71
N ILE A 73 21.18 -19.29 6.80
CA ILE A 73 21.36 -20.63 6.24
C ILE A 73 22.10 -21.48 7.29
N ASN A 74 21.49 -22.56 7.75
CA ASN A 74 22.00 -23.38 8.86
C ASN A 74 22.34 -24.80 8.41
N ILE A 75 23.31 -24.89 7.50
CA ILE A 75 23.82 -26.17 6.99
C ILE A 75 24.82 -26.74 8.00
N MET A 76 24.48 -27.89 8.59
CA MET A 76 25.34 -28.59 9.55
C MET A 76 26.15 -29.73 8.91
N GLU A 77 25.67 -30.27 7.79
CA GLU A 77 26.30 -31.41 7.12
C GLU A 77 26.43 -31.14 5.61
N TYR A 78 27.61 -31.42 5.08
CA TYR A 78 27.88 -31.29 3.65
C TYR A 78 27.46 -32.54 2.88
N SER A 79 26.81 -32.36 1.72
CA SER A 79 26.60 -33.41 0.73
C SER A 79 26.77 -32.89 -0.70
N SER A 80 27.11 -33.76 -1.65
CA SER A 80 27.21 -33.38 -3.06
C SER A 80 25.87 -32.88 -3.62
N GLN A 81 24.76 -33.46 -3.17
CA GLN A 81 23.41 -33.02 -3.56
C GLN A 81 23.14 -31.59 -3.07
N LEU A 82 23.46 -31.29 -1.81
CA LEU A 82 23.30 -29.96 -1.25
C LEU A 82 24.12 -28.92 -2.01
N LYS A 83 25.34 -29.27 -2.41
CA LYS A 83 26.18 -28.39 -3.23
C LYS A 83 25.53 -28.07 -4.58
N GLU A 84 25.00 -29.08 -5.28
CA GLU A 84 24.34 -28.89 -6.57
C GLU A 84 23.05 -28.06 -6.45
N GLU A 85 22.27 -28.31 -5.40
CA GLU A 85 21.05 -27.56 -5.12
C GLU A 85 21.33 -26.10 -4.76
N ALA A 86 22.30 -25.84 -3.89
CA ALA A 86 22.75 -24.50 -3.53
C ALA A 86 23.31 -23.73 -4.74
N ASP A 87 24.15 -24.37 -5.57
CA ASP A 87 24.69 -23.76 -6.79
C ASP A 87 23.59 -23.36 -7.77
N LYS A 88 22.58 -24.23 -7.94
CA LYS A 88 21.41 -23.91 -8.77
C LYS A 88 20.61 -22.73 -8.21
N LEU A 89 20.25 -22.77 -6.93
CA LEU A 89 19.45 -21.71 -6.29
C LEU A 89 20.16 -20.36 -6.35
N LEU A 90 21.47 -20.31 -6.07
CA LEU A 90 22.26 -19.09 -6.13
C LEU A 90 22.35 -18.53 -7.56
N LYS A 91 22.53 -19.38 -8.58
CA LYS A 91 22.52 -18.96 -9.99
C LYS A 91 21.17 -18.39 -10.40
N ASP A 92 20.09 -19.06 -10.06
CA ASP A 92 18.72 -18.61 -10.34
C ASP A 92 18.44 -17.26 -9.64
N TYR A 93 18.89 -17.12 -8.39
CA TYR A 93 18.77 -15.89 -7.61
C TYR A 93 19.54 -14.72 -8.24
N MET A 94 20.80 -14.93 -8.66
CA MET A 94 21.59 -13.91 -9.33
C MET A 94 20.95 -13.41 -10.63
N ILE A 95 20.41 -14.33 -11.45
CA ILE A 95 19.73 -13.98 -12.70
C ILE A 95 18.48 -13.14 -12.42
N LEU A 96 17.70 -13.49 -11.40
CA LEU A 96 16.49 -12.74 -11.04
C LEU A 96 16.82 -11.36 -10.47
N LEU A 97 17.85 -11.24 -9.63
CA LEU A 97 18.31 -9.95 -9.12
C LEU A 97 18.71 -9.00 -10.27
N GLN A 98 19.44 -9.48 -11.27
CA GLN A 98 19.82 -8.68 -12.44
C GLN A 98 18.59 -8.20 -13.23
N LYS A 99 17.64 -9.10 -13.51
CA LYS A 99 16.38 -8.74 -14.20
C LYS A 99 15.58 -7.70 -13.42
N MET A 100 15.51 -7.88 -12.10
CA MET A 100 14.78 -6.97 -11.23
C MET A 100 15.44 -5.59 -11.19
N GLU A 101 16.77 -5.53 -11.09
CA GLU A 101 17.55 -4.30 -11.11
C GLU A 101 17.33 -3.53 -12.41
N GLU A 102 17.33 -4.19 -13.57
CA GLU A 102 17.03 -3.55 -14.87
C GLU A 102 15.63 -2.93 -14.90
N LYS A 103 14.60 -3.67 -14.48
CA LYS A 103 13.22 -3.17 -14.43
C LYS A 103 13.08 -2.01 -13.44
N MET A 104 13.71 -2.13 -12.29
CA MET A 104 13.68 -1.12 -11.23
C MET A 104 14.34 0.18 -11.70
N ASN A 105 15.52 0.11 -12.30
CA ASN A 105 16.23 1.28 -12.84
C ASN A 105 15.40 1.98 -13.93
N ARG A 106 14.70 1.21 -14.78
CA ARG A 106 13.75 1.77 -15.75
C ARG A 106 12.58 2.48 -15.07
N CYS A 107 11.97 1.88 -14.05
CA CYS A 107 10.92 2.52 -13.26
C CYS A 107 11.40 3.82 -12.61
N PHE A 108 12.55 3.78 -11.93
CA PHE A 108 13.07 4.94 -11.22
C PHE A 108 13.41 6.07 -12.18
N SER A 109 13.99 5.75 -13.34
CA SER A 109 14.22 6.74 -14.40
C SER A 109 12.91 7.35 -14.92
N ASN A 110 11.89 6.52 -15.21
CA ASN A 110 10.60 6.98 -15.73
C ASN A 110 9.89 7.94 -14.78
N TYR A 111 9.98 7.69 -13.47
CA TYR A 111 9.27 8.47 -12.44
C TYR A 111 10.17 9.49 -11.72
N GLY A 112 11.47 9.50 -11.98
CA GLY A 112 12.43 10.38 -11.31
C GLY A 112 12.68 10.03 -9.84
N ILE A 113 12.63 8.74 -9.49
CA ILE A 113 12.95 8.23 -8.14
C ILE A 113 14.48 8.09 -8.03
N GLY A 114 15.04 8.39 -6.85
CA GLY A 114 16.48 8.28 -6.60
C GLY A 114 17.01 6.85 -6.66
N ASN A 115 18.32 6.68 -6.85
CA ASN A 115 18.95 5.38 -7.14
C ASN A 115 19.28 4.53 -5.90
N LYS A 116 19.01 5.00 -4.67
CA LYS A 116 19.31 4.20 -3.46
C LYS A 116 18.18 3.21 -3.20
N CYS A 117 18.40 1.94 -3.53
CA CYS A 117 17.44 0.88 -3.28
C CYS A 117 17.73 0.18 -1.94
N THR A 118 16.68 0.01 -1.13
CA THR A 118 16.68 -0.86 0.06
C THR A 118 15.55 -1.87 -0.06
N GLU A 119 15.64 -2.99 0.65
CA GLU A 119 14.59 -4.00 0.67
C GLU A 119 13.23 -3.42 1.11
N LYS A 120 13.23 -2.56 2.15
CA LYS A 120 12.02 -1.89 2.65
C LYS A 120 11.40 -0.97 1.60
N LEU A 121 12.24 -0.18 0.91
CA LEU A 121 11.79 0.69 -0.18
C LEU A 121 11.13 -0.15 -1.28
N LEU A 122 11.76 -1.27 -1.64
CA LEU A 122 11.28 -2.15 -2.69
C LEU A 122 9.95 -2.81 -2.35
N ASP A 123 9.79 -3.28 -1.10
CA ASP A 123 8.52 -3.80 -0.60
C ASP A 123 7.40 -2.75 -0.67
N ASN A 124 7.68 -1.52 -0.23
CA ASN A 124 6.74 -0.42 -0.31
C ASN A 124 6.40 -0.04 -1.76
N PHE A 125 7.37 -0.07 -2.66
CA PHE A 125 7.17 0.22 -4.07
C PHE A 125 6.34 -0.87 -4.76
N VAL A 126 6.59 -2.15 -4.45
CA VAL A 126 5.77 -3.27 -4.92
C VAL A 126 4.33 -3.15 -4.42
N ARG A 127 4.12 -2.80 -3.15
CA ARG A 127 2.78 -2.53 -2.61
C ARG A 127 2.10 -1.36 -3.33
N PHE A 128 2.83 -0.28 -3.59
CA PHE A 128 2.34 0.87 -4.34
C PHE A 128 1.86 0.46 -5.74
N ILE A 129 2.68 -0.31 -6.46
CA ILE A 129 2.34 -0.81 -7.80
C ILE A 129 1.09 -1.69 -7.75
N ARG A 130 1.00 -2.63 -6.80
CA ARG A 130 -0.16 -3.53 -6.68
C ARG A 130 -1.46 -2.75 -6.53
N ILE A 131 -1.49 -1.78 -5.62
CA ILE A 131 -2.65 -0.93 -5.41
C ILE A 131 -2.95 -0.19 -6.71
N LEU A 132 -1.96 0.54 -7.25
CA LEU A 132 -2.13 1.37 -8.44
C LEU A 132 -2.66 0.59 -9.65
N MET A 133 -2.25 -0.66 -9.84
CA MET A 133 -2.65 -1.49 -11.00
C MET A 133 -4.02 -2.18 -10.81
N GLN A 134 -4.48 -2.34 -9.58
CA GLN A 134 -5.73 -3.04 -9.24
C GLN A 134 -6.93 -2.12 -9.03
N LEU A 135 -6.76 -0.80 -9.11
CA LEU A 135 -7.86 0.14 -8.94
C LEU A 135 -8.94 0.00 -10.02
N PRO A 136 -10.20 0.38 -9.71
CA PRO A 136 -11.26 0.44 -10.70
C PRO A 136 -11.08 1.62 -11.67
N GLY A 137 -10.25 2.61 -11.32
CA GLY A 137 -9.95 3.79 -12.12
C GLY A 137 -8.89 4.66 -11.42
N MET A 138 -8.28 5.58 -12.16
CA MET A 138 -7.42 6.64 -11.62
C MET A 138 -7.36 7.79 -12.63
N THR A 139 -7.40 9.02 -12.16
CA THR A 139 -7.19 10.21 -13.01
C THR A 139 -5.91 10.94 -12.58
N GLY A 140 -5.35 11.73 -13.48
CA GLY A 140 -4.22 12.60 -13.13
C GLY A 140 -4.58 13.61 -12.04
N ASN A 141 -5.79 14.16 -12.05
CA ASN A 141 -6.24 15.10 -11.03
C ASN A 141 -6.39 14.44 -9.64
N LEU A 142 -6.91 13.21 -9.58
CA LEU A 142 -6.93 12.46 -8.32
C LEU A 142 -5.52 12.13 -7.84
N MET A 143 -4.59 11.80 -8.75
CA MET A 143 -3.18 11.59 -8.40
C MET A 143 -2.59 12.88 -7.81
N LEU A 144 -2.90 14.04 -8.38
CA LEU A 144 -2.38 15.34 -7.96
C LEU A 144 -3.13 15.99 -6.79
N LEU A 145 -4.16 15.33 -6.24
CA LEU A 145 -4.95 15.86 -5.15
C LEU A 145 -4.06 16.28 -3.96
N THR A 146 -4.26 17.51 -3.49
CA THR A 146 -3.64 18.09 -2.28
C THR A 146 -4.59 17.98 -1.10
N ASP A 147 -4.13 18.32 0.11
CA ASP A 147 -4.96 18.36 1.32
C ASP A 147 -5.76 17.06 1.49
N LEU A 148 -5.06 15.94 1.35
CA LEU A 148 -5.65 14.63 1.06
C LEU A 148 -6.66 14.20 2.11
N ASP A 149 -6.37 14.36 3.40
CA ASP A 149 -7.31 13.96 4.46
C ASP A 149 -8.61 14.78 4.37
N GLU A 150 -8.53 16.10 4.21
CA GLU A 150 -9.71 16.96 4.09
C GLU A 150 -10.53 16.67 2.82
N ASN A 151 -9.85 16.50 1.68
CA ASN A 151 -10.51 16.24 0.41
C ASN A 151 -11.11 14.83 0.37
N VAL A 152 -10.48 13.82 0.97
CA VAL A 152 -11.04 12.46 1.06
C VAL A 152 -12.24 12.43 2.00
N ASP A 153 -12.22 13.17 3.12
CA ASP A 153 -13.39 13.34 3.98
C ASP A 153 -14.54 14.03 3.23
N LYS A 154 -14.24 15.07 2.45
CA LYS A 154 -15.22 15.74 1.60
C LYS A 154 -15.81 14.80 0.55
N ILE A 155 -14.99 13.99 -0.12
CA ILE A 155 -15.44 12.95 -1.05
C ILE A 155 -16.38 11.97 -0.34
N GLY A 156 -16.01 11.51 0.86
CA GLY A 156 -16.82 10.61 1.67
C GLY A 156 -18.22 11.16 1.97
N ARG A 157 -18.32 12.45 2.34
CA ARG A 157 -19.61 13.12 2.57
C ARG A 157 -20.47 13.18 1.31
N ILE A 158 -19.88 13.49 0.16
CA ILE A 158 -20.61 13.57 -1.11
C ILE A 158 -21.10 12.19 -1.55
N ILE A 159 -20.30 11.14 -1.34
CA ILE A 159 -20.74 9.75 -1.57
C ILE A 159 -21.96 9.42 -0.69
N GLU A 160 -21.95 9.81 0.59
CA GLU A 160 -23.09 9.59 1.50
C GLU A 160 -24.35 10.31 1.00
N TYR A 161 -24.23 11.58 0.60
CA TYR A 161 -25.32 12.34 0.00
C TYR A 161 -25.82 11.71 -1.30
N GLY A 162 -24.91 11.24 -2.15
CA GLY A 162 -25.23 10.52 -3.39
C GLY A 162 -26.03 9.25 -3.16
N ARG A 163 -25.58 8.39 -2.25
CA ARG A 163 -26.30 7.15 -1.88
C ARG A 163 -27.69 7.44 -1.32
N LYS A 164 -27.82 8.43 -0.44
CA LYS A 164 -29.13 8.86 0.10
C LYS A 164 -30.03 9.46 -0.99
N ARG A 165 -29.49 10.29 -1.87
CA ARG A 165 -30.22 10.82 -3.04
C ARG A 165 -30.80 9.67 -3.85
N ASP A 166 -30.00 8.65 -4.14
CA ASP A 166 -30.42 7.52 -4.97
C ASP A 166 -31.46 6.64 -4.29
N GLU A 167 -31.28 6.36 -2.99
CA GLU A 167 -32.26 5.66 -2.17
C GLU A 167 -33.63 6.32 -2.22
N PHE A 168 -33.70 7.63 -1.92
CA PHE A 168 -34.97 8.36 -1.92
C PHE A 168 -35.54 8.57 -3.33
N CYS A 169 -34.67 8.73 -4.35
CA CYS A 169 -35.10 8.75 -5.75
C CYS A 169 -35.84 7.46 -6.11
N ASN A 170 -35.26 6.31 -5.76
CA ASN A 170 -35.83 5.00 -6.03
C ASN A 170 -37.12 4.77 -5.24
N LEU A 171 -37.16 5.16 -3.96
CA LEU A 171 -38.36 5.07 -3.13
C LEU A 171 -39.52 5.88 -3.71
N LEU A 172 -39.26 7.14 -4.10
CA LEU A 172 -40.28 8.01 -4.69
C LEU A 172 -40.78 7.48 -6.04
N LYS A 173 -39.87 6.96 -6.88
CA LYS A 173 -40.21 6.36 -8.18
C LYS A 173 -41.07 5.08 -8.09
N GLN A 174 -41.19 4.44 -6.92
CA GLN A 174 -42.13 3.34 -6.74
C GLN A 174 -43.60 3.80 -6.69
N SER A 175 -43.84 5.07 -6.34
CA SER A 175 -45.19 5.60 -6.14
C SER A 175 -45.55 6.76 -7.08
N PHE A 176 -44.54 7.43 -7.64
CA PHE A 176 -44.69 8.65 -8.43
C PHE A 176 -43.88 8.64 -9.72
N GLU A 177 -44.36 9.38 -10.71
CA GLU A 177 -43.62 9.67 -11.95
C GLU A 177 -42.43 10.61 -11.71
N GLY A 178 -41.46 10.61 -12.62
CA GLY A 178 -40.24 11.43 -12.50
C GLY A 178 -40.51 12.94 -12.42
N THR A 179 -41.62 13.42 -12.99
CA THR A 179 -42.07 14.82 -12.89
C THR A 179 -42.44 15.23 -11.45
N PHE A 180 -42.73 14.29 -10.56
CA PHE A 180 -42.91 14.57 -9.13
C PHE A 180 -41.64 15.12 -8.49
N LEU A 181 -40.46 14.63 -8.93
CA LEU A 181 -39.17 14.97 -8.35
C LEU A 181 -38.78 16.45 -8.55
N THR A 182 -39.42 17.14 -9.51
CA THR A 182 -39.16 18.54 -9.84
C THR A 182 -40.14 19.52 -9.20
N LEU A 183 -41.11 19.03 -8.41
CA LEU A 183 -42.07 19.90 -7.73
C LEU A 183 -41.37 20.89 -6.77
N PRO A 184 -41.88 22.12 -6.62
CA PRO A 184 -41.40 23.08 -5.62
C PRO A 184 -41.84 22.62 -4.22
N VAL A 185 -41.11 21.65 -3.66
CA VAL A 185 -41.53 20.90 -2.47
C VAL A 185 -41.71 21.77 -1.24
N GLN A 186 -40.87 22.79 -1.05
CA GLN A 186 -41.01 23.73 0.07
C GLN A 186 -42.33 24.49 0.01
N GLN A 187 -42.73 24.96 -1.18
CA GLN A 187 -44.02 25.60 -1.40
C GLN A 187 -45.18 24.63 -1.12
N LYS A 188 -45.07 23.38 -1.61
CA LYS A 188 -46.10 22.35 -1.42
C LYS A 188 -46.26 21.91 0.04
N ILE A 189 -45.17 21.86 0.81
CA ILE A 189 -45.22 21.59 2.25
C ILE A 189 -45.93 22.74 2.97
N SER A 190 -45.60 23.99 2.65
CA SER A 190 -46.26 25.16 3.25
C SER A 190 -47.76 25.19 2.92
N GLU A 191 -48.13 24.99 1.65
CA GLU A 191 -49.53 24.91 1.22
C GLU A 191 -50.30 23.83 2.00
N TRP A 192 -49.72 22.63 2.16
CA TRP A 192 -50.37 21.55 2.92
C TRP A 192 -50.53 21.88 4.42
N LYS A 193 -49.54 22.55 5.03
CA LYS A 193 -49.61 23.00 6.43
C LYS A 193 -50.74 24.02 6.63
N ASP A 194 -50.84 25.02 5.75
CA ASP A 194 -51.88 26.05 5.81
C ASP A 194 -53.28 25.45 5.64
N ILE A 195 -53.43 24.49 4.72
CA ILE A 195 -54.67 23.74 4.54
C ILE A 195 -55.05 22.98 5.82
N THR A 196 -54.07 22.38 6.50
CA THR A 196 -54.29 21.55 7.69
C THR A 196 -54.66 22.38 8.92
N GLN A 197 -54.19 23.62 9.00
CA GLN A 197 -54.51 24.58 10.05
C GLN A 197 -55.85 25.33 9.82
N SER A 198 -56.44 25.21 8.62
CA SER A 198 -57.72 25.85 8.29
C SER A 198 -58.93 25.21 9.01
N TRP A 199 -60.01 25.98 9.19
CA TRP A 199 -61.31 25.51 9.71
C TRP A 199 -61.82 24.27 8.95
N PHE A 200 -62.56 23.40 9.64
CA PHE A 200 -62.89 22.03 9.20
C PHE A 200 -63.50 21.92 7.79
N LEU A 201 -64.51 22.74 7.45
CA LEU A 201 -65.20 22.66 6.16
C LEU A 201 -64.29 23.10 4.98
N PRO A 202 -63.64 24.27 4.99
CA PRO A 202 -62.62 24.64 4.00
C PRO A 202 -61.47 23.64 3.90
N ARG A 203 -61.02 23.07 5.03
CA ARG A 203 -59.94 22.09 5.08
C ARG A 203 -60.26 20.83 4.28
N LEU A 204 -61.45 20.25 4.43
CA LEU A 204 -61.82 19.02 3.70
C LEU A 204 -61.81 19.22 2.18
N LEU A 205 -62.33 20.34 1.68
CA LEU A 205 -62.36 20.66 0.25
C LEU A 205 -60.95 20.92 -0.30
N LYS A 206 -60.16 21.74 0.40
CA LYS A 206 -58.79 22.06 0.00
C LYS A 206 -57.87 20.82 0.02
N GLN A 207 -57.99 19.96 1.04
CA GLN A 207 -57.24 18.70 1.09
C GLN A 207 -57.58 17.78 -0.09
N ARG A 208 -58.87 17.66 -0.46
CA ARG A 208 -59.29 16.87 -1.63
C ARG A 208 -58.69 17.43 -2.93
N LYS A 209 -58.70 18.75 -3.10
CA LYS A 209 -58.09 19.41 -4.28
C LYS A 209 -56.59 19.15 -4.34
N PHE A 210 -55.89 19.29 -3.23
CA PHE A 210 -54.44 19.06 -3.14
C PHE A 210 -54.08 17.59 -3.41
N CYS A 211 -54.84 16.64 -2.85
CA CYS A 211 -54.66 15.21 -3.14
C CYS A 211 -54.88 14.91 -4.63
N LYS A 212 -55.89 15.53 -5.26
CA LYS A 212 -56.16 15.37 -6.69
C LYS A 212 -55.01 15.93 -7.54
N GLU A 213 -54.42 17.05 -7.15
CA GLU A 213 -53.23 17.60 -7.82
C GLU A 213 -52.04 16.64 -7.72
N LEU A 214 -51.71 16.14 -6.52
CA LEU A 214 -50.64 15.16 -6.35
C LEU A 214 -50.92 13.83 -7.07
N SER A 215 -52.20 13.45 -7.20
CA SER A 215 -52.59 12.23 -7.92
C SER A 215 -52.24 12.28 -9.41
N LEU A 216 -52.05 13.48 -10.00
CA LEU A 216 -51.58 13.61 -11.39
C LEU A 216 -50.17 13.07 -11.59
N PHE A 217 -49.37 12.99 -10.52
CA PHE A 217 -48.01 12.47 -10.53
C PHE A 217 -47.93 11.03 -10.01
N SER A 218 -49.05 10.45 -9.54
CA SER A 218 -49.05 9.14 -8.91
C SER A 218 -49.19 8.02 -9.94
N LEU A 219 -48.34 7.00 -9.83
CA LEU A 219 -48.44 5.79 -10.65
C LEU A 219 -49.73 5.00 -10.38
N GLN A 220 -50.34 5.19 -9.21
CA GLN A 220 -51.60 4.53 -8.82
C GLN A 220 -52.84 5.38 -9.14
N GLY A 221 -52.66 6.58 -9.71
CA GLY A 221 -53.74 7.53 -10.03
C GLY A 221 -54.48 8.10 -8.82
N ARG A 222 -53.99 7.85 -7.60
CA ARG A 222 -54.58 8.37 -6.35
C ARG A 222 -53.53 8.59 -5.27
N VAL A 223 -53.69 9.68 -4.53
CA VAL A 223 -52.89 9.99 -3.33
C VAL A 223 -53.85 10.25 -2.17
N ASN A 224 -53.67 9.50 -1.08
CA ASN A 224 -54.45 9.68 0.14
C ASN A 224 -53.84 10.76 1.04
N LYS A 225 -54.66 11.40 1.88
CA LYS A 225 -54.23 12.47 2.78
C LYS A 225 -53.07 12.06 3.71
N GLU A 226 -53.06 10.80 4.14
CA GLU A 226 -52.03 10.23 5.00
C GLU A 226 -50.68 10.08 4.27
N GLN A 227 -50.69 9.96 2.94
CA GLN A 227 -49.49 9.81 2.11
C GLN A 227 -48.88 11.16 1.71
N VAL A 228 -49.65 12.26 1.77
CA VAL A 228 -49.22 13.58 1.28
C VAL A 228 -47.97 14.07 2.02
N LEU A 229 -48.03 14.17 3.35
CA LEU A 229 -46.91 14.71 4.12
C LEU A 229 -45.66 13.81 4.05
N PRO A 230 -45.76 12.47 4.21
CA PRO A 230 -44.63 11.58 4.02
C PRO A 230 -43.98 11.71 2.63
N ALA A 231 -44.77 11.74 1.56
CA ALA A 231 -44.25 11.88 0.20
C ALA A 231 -43.53 13.22 -0.03
N LEU A 232 -44.10 14.32 0.48
CA LEU A 232 -43.47 15.64 0.39
C LEU A 232 -42.20 15.72 1.26
N GLN A 233 -42.16 15.08 2.42
CA GLN A 233 -40.95 15.03 3.26
C GLN A 233 -39.83 14.22 2.60
N GLN A 234 -40.16 13.07 2.01
CA GLN A 234 -39.21 12.27 1.22
C GLN A 234 -38.68 13.06 0.02
N LEU A 235 -39.56 13.80 -0.69
CA LEU A 235 -39.15 14.66 -1.79
C LEU A 235 -38.23 15.80 -1.33
N LEU A 236 -38.53 16.43 -0.19
CA LEU A 236 -37.68 17.47 0.38
C LEU A 236 -36.29 16.93 0.69
N PHE A 237 -36.22 15.76 1.33
CA PHE A 237 -34.96 15.13 1.64
C PHE A 237 -34.18 14.80 0.37
N TYR A 238 -34.81 14.17 -0.62
CA TYR A 238 -34.22 13.91 -1.94
C TYR A 238 -33.63 15.19 -2.57
N GLN A 239 -34.40 16.28 -2.63
CA GLN A 239 -33.94 17.53 -3.24
C GLN A 239 -32.76 18.15 -2.49
N GLN A 240 -32.75 18.06 -1.16
CA GLN A 240 -31.60 18.51 -0.34
C GLN A 240 -30.35 17.68 -0.64
N GLN A 241 -30.45 16.35 -0.64
CA GLN A 241 -29.31 15.48 -0.95
C GLN A 241 -28.80 15.72 -2.38
N LYS A 242 -29.72 15.87 -3.34
CA LYS A 242 -29.39 16.18 -4.73
C LYS A 242 -28.63 17.50 -4.85
N GLN A 243 -29.05 18.55 -4.15
CA GLN A 243 -28.39 19.84 -4.19
C GLN A 243 -26.93 19.75 -3.71
N GLU A 244 -26.68 19.00 -2.63
CA GLU A 244 -25.32 18.79 -2.11
C GLU A 244 -24.43 18.10 -3.15
N VAL A 245 -24.94 17.07 -3.83
CA VAL A 245 -24.20 16.36 -4.90
C VAL A 245 -23.98 17.27 -6.11
N ASP A 246 -25.03 17.92 -6.60
CA ASP A 246 -25.01 18.78 -7.79
C ASP A 246 -24.03 19.96 -7.62
N SER A 247 -23.88 20.46 -6.38
CA SER A 247 -22.93 21.53 -6.06
C SER A 247 -21.46 21.13 -6.29
N SER A 248 -21.17 19.83 -6.29
CA SER A 248 -19.82 19.26 -6.38
C SER A 248 -19.57 18.50 -7.70
N SER A 249 -20.53 18.44 -8.62
CA SER A 249 -20.44 17.57 -9.82
C SER A 249 -19.22 17.84 -10.69
N ARG A 250 -18.87 19.09 -10.97
CA ARG A 250 -17.69 19.42 -11.78
C ARG A 250 -16.40 18.94 -11.14
N TRP A 251 -16.26 19.16 -9.84
CA TRP A 251 -15.10 18.73 -9.09
C TRP A 251 -14.99 17.19 -9.03
N PHE A 252 -16.12 16.50 -8.93
CA PHE A 252 -16.18 15.04 -9.01
C PHE A 252 -15.80 14.53 -10.41
N GLU A 253 -16.32 15.15 -11.47
CA GLU A 253 -15.98 14.83 -12.85
C GLU A 253 -14.48 15.00 -13.12
N ASP A 254 -13.89 16.08 -12.62
CA ASP A 254 -12.44 16.31 -12.73
C ASP A 254 -11.62 15.21 -12.05
N LEU A 255 -12.10 14.66 -10.91
CA LEU A 255 -11.38 13.66 -10.12
C LEU A 255 -11.64 12.22 -10.58
N PHE A 256 -12.84 11.90 -11.04
CA PHE A 256 -13.28 10.51 -11.28
C PHE A 256 -13.72 10.25 -12.73
N GLY A 257 -13.81 11.29 -13.55
CA GLY A 257 -14.23 11.20 -14.95
C GLY A 257 -15.59 10.55 -15.09
N ASN A 258 -15.70 9.58 -16.02
CA ASN A 258 -16.95 8.88 -16.32
C ASN A 258 -17.60 8.20 -15.10
N LYS A 259 -16.84 7.88 -14.05
CA LYS A 259 -17.38 7.21 -12.85
C LYS A 259 -18.27 8.12 -12.01
N SER A 260 -18.15 9.44 -12.15
CA SER A 260 -19.01 10.41 -11.46
C SER A 260 -20.04 11.03 -12.39
N HIS A 261 -20.38 10.37 -13.50
CA HIS A 261 -21.40 10.89 -14.41
C HIS A 261 -22.76 11.02 -13.69
N PRO A 262 -23.41 12.20 -13.73
CA PRO A 262 -24.63 12.43 -12.97
C PRO A 262 -25.75 11.44 -13.30
N GLY A 263 -26.25 10.74 -12.28
CA GLY A 263 -27.28 9.70 -12.41
C GLY A 263 -26.76 8.30 -12.75
N GLU A 264 -25.47 8.15 -13.03
CA GLU A 264 -24.78 6.88 -13.27
C GLU A 264 -23.52 6.75 -12.40
N GLU A 265 -23.50 7.44 -11.25
CA GLU A 265 -22.34 7.47 -10.39
C GLU A 265 -22.00 6.09 -9.82
N GLN A 266 -20.74 5.70 -9.94
CA GLN A 266 -20.20 4.44 -9.42
C GLN A 266 -19.66 4.68 -8.01
N TRP A 267 -20.56 4.94 -7.05
CA TRP A 267 -20.20 5.34 -5.68
C TRP A 267 -19.19 4.42 -4.99
N ASP A 268 -19.33 3.11 -5.17
CA ASP A 268 -18.43 2.12 -4.56
C ASP A 268 -17.01 2.21 -5.15
N ASP A 269 -16.89 2.39 -6.47
CA ASP A 269 -15.59 2.56 -7.12
C ASP A 269 -14.94 3.88 -6.71
N ILE A 270 -15.70 4.97 -6.64
CA ILE A 270 -15.23 6.28 -6.18
C ILE A 270 -14.70 6.16 -4.73
N GLU A 271 -15.39 5.44 -3.86
CA GLU A 271 -14.96 5.20 -2.48
C GLU A 271 -13.66 4.38 -2.40
N VAL A 272 -13.53 3.35 -3.24
CA VAL A 272 -12.28 2.56 -3.34
C VAL A 272 -11.12 3.45 -3.80
N MET A 273 -11.34 4.26 -4.84
CA MET A 273 -10.33 5.19 -5.36
C MET A 273 -9.91 6.24 -4.33
N SER A 274 -10.86 6.80 -3.58
CA SER A 274 -10.58 7.83 -2.56
C SER A 274 -9.81 7.29 -1.36
N LYS A 275 -10.06 6.04 -0.94
CA LYS A 275 -9.26 5.39 0.11
C LYS A 275 -7.87 5.02 -0.40
N ALA A 276 -7.79 4.54 -1.63
CA ALA A 276 -6.52 4.13 -2.23
C ALA A 276 -5.54 5.29 -2.38
N ILE A 277 -6.00 6.51 -2.72
CA ILE A 277 -5.09 7.65 -2.88
C ILE A 277 -4.37 8.03 -1.57
N LEU A 278 -5.01 7.85 -0.40
CA LEU A 278 -4.34 8.01 0.90
C LEU A 278 -3.22 6.98 1.07
N GLN A 279 -3.51 5.72 0.76
CA GLN A 279 -2.53 4.63 0.90
C GLN A 279 -1.36 4.80 -0.09
N LEU A 280 -1.66 5.15 -1.34
CA LEU A 280 -0.66 5.42 -2.37
C LEU A 280 0.26 6.58 -1.95
N ASN A 281 -0.31 7.66 -1.38
CA ASN A 281 0.49 8.80 -0.94
C ASN A 281 1.41 8.43 0.23
N ARG A 282 0.92 7.67 1.23
CA ARG A 282 1.74 7.17 2.34
C ARG A 282 2.89 6.29 1.87
N LEU A 283 2.63 5.38 0.93
CA LEU A 283 3.67 4.53 0.36
C LEU A 283 4.68 5.35 -0.45
N LEU A 284 4.22 6.37 -1.19
CA LEU A 284 5.11 7.23 -1.97
C LEU A 284 6.08 8.02 -1.09
N VAL A 285 5.64 8.47 0.09
CA VAL A 285 6.51 9.10 1.10
C VAL A 285 7.61 8.16 1.58
N GLU A 286 7.31 6.86 1.73
CA GLU A 286 8.32 5.87 2.15
C GLU A 286 9.25 5.42 1.01
N VAL A 287 8.86 5.65 -0.24
CA VAL A 287 9.66 5.30 -1.43
C VAL A 287 10.59 6.44 -1.85
N VAL A 288 10.24 7.69 -1.49
CA VAL A 288 10.93 8.88 -2.00
C VAL A 288 11.33 9.78 -0.84
N ASP A 289 12.65 9.90 -0.62
CA ASP A 289 13.25 10.57 0.55
C ASP A 289 13.09 12.11 0.61
N ASP A 290 12.43 12.75 -0.36
CA ASP A 290 12.18 14.20 -0.32
C ASP A 290 10.83 14.66 -0.95
N PRO A 291 10.18 15.72 -0.41
CA PRO A 291 8.89 16.20 -0.90
C PRO A 291 8.85 16.68 -2.36
N MET A 292 9.96 17.22 -2.89
CA MET A 292 10.00 17.71 -4.27
C MET A 292 9.99 16.55 -5.26
N SER A 293 10.71 15.48 -4.93
CA SER A 293 10.69 14.23 -5.70
C SER A 293 9.33 13.54 -5.61
N ILE A 294 8.64 13.56 -4.46
CA ILE A 294 7.26 13.06 -4.34
C ILE A 294 6.33 13.76 -5.33
N ARG A 295 6.38 15.10 -5.35
CA ARG A 295 5.57 15.90 -6.29
C ARG A 295 5.89 15.53 -7.75
N ARG A 296 7.17 15.42 -8.10
CA ARG A 296 7.61 15.05 -9.45
C ARG A 296 7.09 13.67 -9.87
N VAL A 297 7.12 12.69 -8.98
CA VAL A 297 6.56 11.35 -9.25
C VAL A 297 5.05 11.45 -9.49
N LYS A 298 4.31 12.20 -8.66
CA LYS A 298 2.86 12.41 -8.85
C LYS A 298 2.56 13.08 -10.19
N GLU A 299 3.34 14.09 -10.59
CA GLU A 299 3.21 14.78 -11.88
C GLU A 299 3.48 13.83 -13.07
N LYS A 300 4.53 12.99 -12.99
CA LYS A 300 4.84 11.99 -14.02
C LYS A 300 3.76 10.92 -14.14
N LEU A 301 3.22 10.45 -13.01
CA LEU A 301 2.09 9.51 -13.02
C LEU A 301 0.84 10.17 -13.61
N ALA A 302 0.54 11.41 -13.23
CA ALA A 302 -0.60 12.14 -13.77
C ALA A 302 -0.49 12.38 -15.29
N GLU A 303 0.71 12.67 -15.79
CA GLU A 303 1.01 12.78 -17.22
C GLU A 303 0.68 11.46 -17.95
N GLN A 304 1.12 10.32 -17.43
CA GLN A 304 0.80 9.02 -18.03
C GLN A 304 -0.68 8.61 -17.89
N LEU A 305 -1.39 9.15 -16.90
CA LEU A 305 -2.83 8.93 -16.71
C LEU A 305 -3.70 9.82 -17.61
N SER A 306 -3.12 10.81 -18.30
CA SER A 306 -3.87 11.78 -19.10
C SER A 306 -4.66 11.16 -20.25
N GLU A 307 -4.16 10.07 -20.83
CA GLU A 307 -4.85 9.32 -21.89
C GLU A 307 -5.83 8.25 -21.36
N GLY A 308 -5.96 8.16 -20.03
CA GLY A 308 -6.90 7.27 -19.36
C GLY A 308 -6.25 6.04 -18.72
N TYR A 309 -6.85 5.62 -17.60
CA TYR A 309 -6.30 4.57 -16.74
C TYR A 309 -6.15 3.20 -17.40
N SER A 310 -7.08 2.82 -18.29
CA SER A 310 -6.98 1.54 -19.00
C SER A 310 -5.75 1.47 -19.91
N LEU A 311 -5.46 2.57 -20.61
CA LEU A 311 -4.28 2.67 -21.47
C LEU A 311 -3.00 2.74 -20.64
N PHE A 312 -3.00 3.53 -19.55
CA PHE A 312 -1.91 3.54 -18.56
C PHE A 312 -1.55 2.13 -18.11
N ARG A 313 -2.54 1.33 -17.70
CA ARG A 313 -2.31 -0.06 -17.27
C ARG A 313 -1.76 -0.92 -18.39
N GLN A 314 -2.30 -0.81 -19.60
CA GLN A 314 -1.83 -1.58 -20.74
C GLN A 314 -0.36 -1.28 -21.08
N MET A 315 0.01 0.00 -21.11
CA MET A 315 1.36 0.44 -21.44
C MET A 315 2.39 0.07 -20.37
N ASN A 316 1.98 0.09 -19.11
CA ASN A 316 2.88 -0.15 -17.98
C ASN A 316 2.84 -1.59 -17.44
N ARG A 317 1.96 -2.45 -17.95
CA ARG A 317 1.76 -3.82 -17.44
C ARG A 317 3.06 -4.61 -17.35
N GLU A 318 3.78 -4.73 -18.47
CA GLU A 318 5.00 -5.54 -18.55
C GLU A 318 6.05 -5.07 -17.54
N LEU A 319 6.21 -3.76 -17.39
CA LEU A 319 7.19 -3.16 -16.49
C LEU A 319 6.77 -3.28 -15.03
N LEU A 320 5.57 -2.81 -14.70
CA LEU A 320 5.10 -2.69 -13.31
C LEU A 320 4.69 -4.04 -12.72
N GLU A 321 3.81 -4.80 -13.40
CA GLU A 321 3.43 -6.13 -12.92
C GLU A 321 4.61 -7.10 -13.01
N GLY A 322 5.47 -6.95 -14.02
CA GLY A 322 6.69 -7.73 -14.14
C GLY A 322 7.69 -7.49 -13.01
N LEU A 323 7.73 -6.29 -12.42
CA LEU A 323 8.56 -6.00 -11.23
C LEU A 323 7.95 -6.65 -9.98
N VAL A 324 6.62 -6.60 -9.84
CA VAL A 324 5.91 -7.29 -8.75
C VAL A 324 6.17 -8.80 -8.79
N TYR A 325 6.09 -9.40 -9.98
CA TYR A 325 6.35 -10.83 -10.18
C TYR A 325 7.78 -11.22 -9.81
N ASP A 326 8.77 -10.49 -10.32
CA ASP A 326 10.19 -10.78 -10.04
C ASP A 326 10.49 -10.69 -8.54
N TRP A 327 9.90 -9.71 -7.83
CA TRP A 327 10.01 -9.58 -6.38
C TRP A 327 9.49 -10.82 -5.65
N GLU A 328 8.33 -11.33 -6.03
CA GLU A 328 7.75 -12.53 -5.43
C GLU A 328 8.61 -13.76 -5.68
N CYS A 329 9.17 -13.90 -6.89
CA CYS A 329 10.11 -14.98 -7.21
C CYS A 329 11.38 -14.91 -6.36
N ILE A 330 11.94 -13.71 -6.17
CA ILE A 330 13.09 -13.47 -5.30
C ILE A 330 12.78 -13.88 -3.87
N LYS A 331 11.64 -13.45 -3.32
CA LYS A 331 11.22 -13.82 -1.96
C LYS A 331 10.99 -15.32 -1.79
N GLN A 332 10.46 -15.98 -2.82
CA GLN A 332 10.30 -17.42 -2.80
C GLN A 332 11.64 -18.15 -2.85
N LEU A 333 12.61 -17.67 -3.63
CA LEU A 333 13.96 -18.24 -3.66
C LEU A 333 14.72 -18.04 -2.35
N GLU A 334 14.64 -16.84 -1.76
CA GLU A 334 15.20 -16.58 -0.41
C GLU A 334 14.66 -17.59 0.61
N LYS A 335 13.34 -17.85 0.58
CA LYS A 335 12.71 -18.84 1.44
C LYS A 335 13.21 -20.26 1.17
N SER A 336 13.41 -20.65 -0.09
CA SER A 336 13.97 -21.96 -0.45
C SER A 336 15.42 -22.10 0.02
N MET A 337 16.23 -21.04 -0.09
CA MET A 337 17.63 -21.04 0.40
C MET A 337 17.71 -21.17 1.92
N LEU A 338 16.75 -20.61 2.67
CA LEU A 338 16.65 -20.79 4.13
C LEU A 338 16.21 -22.20 4.56
N GLN A 339 15.73 -23.03 3.63
CA GLN A 339 15.32 -24.41 3.88
C GLN A 339 16.39 -25.44 3.52
N LEU A 340 17.52 -24.99 2.95
CA LEU A 340 18.74 -25.79 2.82
C LEU A 340 19.32 -26.08 4.20
#